data_AF-A0A6D2KVC2-F1
#
_entry.id   AF-A0A6D2KVC2-F1
#
_cell.length_a   1.000
_cell.length_b   1.000
_cell.length_c   1.000
_cell.angle_alpha   90.00
_cell.angle_beta   90.00
_cell.angle_gamma   90.00
#
_symmetry.space_group_name_H-M   'P 1'
#
loop_
_entity.id
_entity.type
_entity.pdbx_description
1 polymer ?
#
loop_
_entity_poly.entity_id
_entity_poly.type
_entity_poly.pdbx_seq_one_letter_code
_entity_poly.pdbx_strand_id
1 'polypeptide(L)'
;MDSSRKNSSAYTYLLADVSHPDKPALLIDPVDKTVDRDLKLINELGLKLIYAMNTHVHADHVTGIGLLKVPGIEICHFKSK
;
A
#
# COMPACT_ATOMS: atom_id res chain seq x y z
N MET A 1 -15.59 6.14 -18.78
CA MET A 1 -14.84 7.14 -17.99
C MET A 1 -15.31 7.06 -16.55
N ASP A 2 -14.51 6.54 -15.64
CA ASP A 2 -14.74 6.66 -14.19
C ASP A 2 -14.05 7.94 -13.70
N SER A 3 -14.85 8.99 -13.55
CA SER A 3 -14.42 10.35 -13.20
C SER A 3 -14.46 10.55 -11.69
N SER A 4 -13.64 9.81 -10.92
CA SER A 4 -13.67 9.96 -9.46
C SER A 4 -12.34 9.65 -8.74
N ARG A 5 -11.21 10.17 -9.22
CA ARG A 5 -9.98 10.21 -8.39
C ARG A 5 -9.19 11.49 -8.62
N LYS A 6 -9.20 12.39 -7.64
CA LYS A 6 -8.10 13.30 -7.28
C LYS A 6 -8.51 14.17 -6.09
N ASN A 7 -8.48 13.59 -4.90
CA ASN A 7 -8.35 14.35 -3.67
C ASN A 7 -7.03 13.85 -3.05
N SER A 8 -5.98 14.67 -3.11
CA SER A 8 -4.54 14.35 -3.00
C SER A 8 -3.93 13.74 -4.27
N SER A 9 -2.77 14.25 -4.69
CA SER A 9 -1.93 13.69 -5.76
C SER A 9 -1.09 12.51 -5.24
N ALA A 10 -1.68 11.67 -4.39
CA ALA A 10 -1.00 10.56 -3.75
C ALA A 10 -0.96 9.36 -4.70
N TYR A 11 0.26 8.91 -5.01
CA TYR A 11 0.51 7.69 -5.76
C TYR A 11 0.88 6.57 -4.79
N THR A 12 0.10 5.50 -4.78
CA THR A 12 0.44 4.26 -4.06
C THR A 12 1.14 3.31 -5.02
N TYR A 13 2.30 2.79 -4.64
CA TYR A 13 3.07 1.84 -5.45
C TYR A 13 2.98 0.43 -4.87
N LEU A 14 2.72 -0.56 -5.73
CA LEU A 14 2.76 -1.98 -5.41
C LEU A 14 3.96 -2.60 -6.12
N LEU A 15 4.90 -3.15 -5.36
CA LEU A 15 6.03 -3.91 -5.89
C LEU A 15 5.90 -5.36 -5.42
N ALA A 16 6.25 -6.31 -6.28
CA ALA A 16 6.23 -7.73 -5.95
C ALA A 16 7.33 -8.49 -6.69
N ASP A 17 7.91 -9.48 -6.02
CA ASP A 17 8.74 -10.50 -6.67
C ASP A 17 7.85 -11.67 -7.10
N VAL A 18 7.39 -11.65 -8.34
CA VAL A 18 6.53 -12.70 -8.90
C VAL A 18 7.27 -13.99 -9.25
N SER A 19 8.61 -13.98 -9.23
CA SER A 19 9.43 -15.16 -9.50
C SER A 19 9.60 -16.05 -8.26
N HIS A 20 9.47 -15.46 -7.07
CA HIS A 20 9.50 -16.17 -5.80
C HIS A 20 8.19 -16.96 -5.58
N PRO A 21 8.25 -18.21 -5.06
CA PRO A 21 7.06 -19.04 -4.84
C PRO A 21 6.00 -18.38 -3.94
N ASP A 22 6.44 -17.66 -2.90
CA ASP A 22 5.54 -16.93 -1.99
C ASP A 22 5.03 -15.59 -2.52
N LYS A 23 5.53 -15.11 -3.67
CA LYS A 23 5.19 -13.83 -4.29
C LYS A 23 5.13 -12.65 -3.28
N PRO A 24 6.23 -12.37 -2.56
CA PRO A 24 6.25 -11.31 -1.57
C PRO A 24 6.03 -9.95 -2.24
N ALA A 25 5.23 -9.11 -1.60
CA ALA A 25 4.87 -7.80 -2.09
C ALA A 25 4.96 -6.73 -0.99
N LEU A 26 5.13 -5.48 -1.42
CA LEU A 26 5.13 -4.31 -0.56
C LEU A 26 4.28 -3.18 -1.16
N LEU A 27 3.65 -2.41 -0.28
CA LEU A 27 2.95 -1.17 -0.62
C LEU A 27 3.75 0.05 -0.13
N ILE A 28 3.91 1.04 -1.00
CA ILE A 28 4.49 2.34 -0.67
C ILE A 28 3.40 3.40 -0.72
N ASP A 29 3.32 4.23 0.32
CA ASP A 29 2.36 5.32 0.49
C ASP A 29 0.90 4.88 0.26
N PRO A 30 0.40 3.86 1.00
CA PRO A 30 -1.01 3.48 0.90
C PRO A 30 -1.89 4.59 1.48
N VAL A 31 -2.99 4.89 0.79
CA VAL A 31 -3.98 5.89 1.18
C VAL A 31 -5.21 5.20 1.75
N ASP A 32 -5.75 5.69 2.86
CA ASP A 32 -6.92 5.12 3.54
C ASP A 32 -8.10 4.79 2.61
N LYS A 33 -8.44 5.73 1.72
CA LYS A 33 -9.54 5.62 0.75
C LYS A 33 -9.31 4.57 -0.34
N THR A 34 -8.09 4.07 -0.51
CA THR A 34 -7.76 3.08 -1.54
C THR A 34 -7.38 1.72 -1.01
N VAL A 35 -7.35 1.53 0.31
CA VAL A 35 -6.96 0.25 0.94
C VAL A 35 -7.75 -0.94 0.39
N ASP A 36 -9.07 -0.83 0.26
CA ASP A 36 -9.90 -1.94 -0.26
C ASP A 36 -9.57 -2.26 -1.73
N ARG A 37 -9.28 -1.24 -2.55
CA ARG A 37 -8.85 -1.43 -3.94
C ARG A 37 -7.50 -2.17 -3.97
N ASP A 38 -6.58 -1.74 -3.13
CA ASP A 38 -5.20 -2.24 -3.12
C ASP A 38 -5.16 -3.69 -2.60
N LEU A 39 -5.91 -4.00 -1.54
CA LEU A 39 -6.07 -5.37 -1.02
C LEU A 39 -6.77 -6.29 -2.02
N LYS A 40 -7.79 -5.80 -2.73
CA LYS A 40 -8.44 -6.57 -3.80
C LYS A 40 -7.45 -6.94 -4.89
N LEU A 41 -6.64 -5.99 -5.36
CA LEU A 41 -5.63 -6.22 -6.39
C LEU A 41 -4.55 -7.23 -5.92
N ILE A 42 -4.07 -7.10 -4.69
CA ILE A 42 -3.11 -8.03 -4.08
C ILE A 42 -3.66 -9.47 -4.05
N ASN A 43 -4.93 -9.63 -3.66
CA ASN A 43 -5.59 -10.93 -3.64
C ASN A 43 -5.80 -11.51 -5.05
N GLU A 44 -6.25 -10.69 -6.01
CA GLU A 44 -6.45 -11.12 -7.41
C GLU A 44 -5.13 -11.56 -8.07
N LEU A 45 -4.02 -10.93 -7.72
CA LEU A 45 -2.69 -11.29 -8.20
C LEU A 45 -2.04 -12.44 -7.41
N GLY A 46 -2.67 -12.88 -6.31
CA GLY A 46 -2.15 -13.92 -5.42
C GLY A 46 -0.83 -13.54 -4.75
N LEU A 47 -0.67 -12.27 -4.40
CA LEU A 47 0.54 -11.73 -3.79
C LEU A 47 0.47 -11.83 -2.26
N LYS A 48 1.61 -12.03 -1.62
CA LYS A 48 1.75 -12.00 -0.17
C LYS A 48 2.27 -10.63 0.27
N LEU A 49 1.38 -9.76 0.73
CA LEU A 49 1.78 -8.46 1.26
C LEU A 49 2.55 -8.65 2.58
N ILE A 50 3.85 -8.32 2.56
CA ILE A 50 4.74 -8.47 3.72
C ILE A 50 5.17 -7.13 4.32
N TYR A 51 5.17 -6.05 3.53
CA TYR A 51 5.53 -4.72 4.00
C TYR A 51 4.55 -3.65 3.55
N ALA A 52 4.29 -2.68 4.42
CA ALA A 52 3.69 -1.40 4.05
C ALA A 52 4.55 -0.26 4.60
N MET A 53 4.89 0.70 3.73
CA MET A 53 5.85 1.75 4.05
C MET A 53 5.36 3.13 3.61
N ASN A 54 5.62 4.13 4.45
CA ASN A 54 5.45 5.53 4.08
C ASN A 54 6.81 6.16 3.74
N THR A 55 6.85 6.96 2.68
CA THR A 55 8.05 7.72 2.28
C THR A 55 8.32 8.90 3.21
N HIS A 56 7.25 9.53 3.73
CA HIS A 56 7.32 10.65 4.66
C HIS A 56 6.04 10.72 5.51
N VAL A 57 6.00 11.67 6.46
CA VAL A 57 4.75 12.01 7.14
C VAL A 57 3.89 12.82 6.18
N HIS A 58 2.80 12.23 5.74
CA HIS A 58 1.87 12.86 4.79
C HIS A 58 1.02 13.92 5.48
N ALA A 59 0.98 15.13 4.91
CA ALA A 59 0.17 16.25 5.41
C ALA A 59 -1.12 16.45 4.59
N ASP A 60 -1.20 15.83 3.41
CA ASP A 60 -2.24 16.00 2.41
C ASP A 60 -3.26 14.85 2.38
N HIS A 61 -2.96 13.73 3.05
CA HIS A 61 -3.87 12.59 3.19
C HIS A 61 -3.58 11.75 4.44
N VAL A 62 -4.59 10.98 4.86
CA VAL A 62 -4.45 10.00 5.94
C VAL A 62 -3.85 8.72 5.36
N THR A 63 -2.76 8.25 5.98
CA THR A 63 -2.13 7.00 5.59
C THR A 63 -3.06 5.81 5.83
N GLY A 64 -3.17 4.93 4.82
CA GLY A 64 -3.93 3.69 4.87
C GLY A 64 -3.22 2.56 5.61
N ILE A 65 -1.96 2.76 6.04
CA ILE A 65 -1.17 1.73 6.73
C ILE A 65 -1.91 1.14 7.94
N GLY A 66 -2.60 1.96 8.74
CA GLY A 66 -3.34 1.48 9.91
C GLY A 66 -4.57 0.63 9.59
N LEU A 67 -5.06 0.68 8.34
CA LEU A 67 -6.19 -0.12 7.86
C LEU A 67 -5.75 -1.43 7.19
N LEU A 68 -4.46 -1.57 6.87
CA LEU A 68 -3.88 -2.82 6.37
C LEU A 68 -3.76 -3.85 7.51
N LYS A 69 -4.89 -4.45 7.88
CA LYS A 69 -4.97 -5.53 8.90
C LYS A 69 -4.63 -6.90 8.30
N VAL A 70 -3.46 -7.02 7.68
CA VAL A 70 -2.95 -8.28 7.12
C VAL A 70 -2.08 -8.98 8.18
N PRO A 71 -2.38 -10.23 8.57
CA PRO A 71 -1.56 -10.95 9.54
C PRO A 71 -0.10 -11.06 9.10
N GLY A 72 0.83 -10.66 9.96
CA GLY A 72 2.26 -10.76 9.71
C GLY A 72 2.85 -9.67 8.80
N ILE A 73 2.09 -8.62 8.47
CA ILE A 73 2.64 -7.45 7.78
C ILE A 73 3.56 -6.65 8.72
N GLU A 74 4.71 -6.24 8.22
CA GLU A 74 5.59 -5.29 8.90
C GLU A 74 5.37 -3.87 8.37
N ILE A 75 5.30 -2.92 9.31
CA ILE A 75 5.04 -1.51 9.01
C ILE A 75 6.33 -0.70 9.16
N CYS A 76 6.74 -0.03 8.08
CA CYS A 76 7.96 0.79 8.06
C CYS A 76 7.60 2.28 7.96
N HIS A 77 8.09 3.08 8.89
CA HIS A 77 7.98 4.54 8.84
C HIS A 77 9.35 5.16 8.62
N PHE A 78 9.58 5.77 7.45
CA PHE A 78 10.75 6.60 7.25
C PHE A 78 10.52 7.96 7.94
N LYS A 79 11.26 8.20 9.02
CA LYS A 79 11.47 9.55 9.55
C LYS A 79 12.78 10.07 8.98
N SER A 80 12.70 11.14 8.20
CA SER A 80 13.89 11.97 7.98
C SER A 80 14.38 12.43 9.34
N LYS A 81 15.67 12.26 9.61
CA LYS A 81 16.35 12.93 10.72
C LYS A 81 16.31 14.44 10.53
#